data_AF-A0A846BSH0-F1
#
_entry.id   AF-A0A846BSH0-F1
#
_cell.length_a   1.000
_cell.length_b   1.000
_cell.length_c   1.000
_cell.angle_alpha   90.00
_cell.angle_beta   90.00
_cell.angle_gamma   90.00
#
_symmetry.space_group_name_H-M   'P 1'
#
loop_
_entity.id
_entity.type
_entity.pdbx_description
1 polymer ?
#
loop_
_entity_poly.entity_id
_entity_poly.type
_entity_poly.pdbx_seq_one_letter_code
_entity_poly.pdbx_strand_id
1 'polypeptide(L)'
;VTGEVNFADDGQATITIGQKDYQLGFANSRQRVLNTLKKEITATGQPRQRLVVYPKIIHFPKRDQHHQISFQLVAFDKGECLNGVSQQLKDNEFQLRGLWQFIPVCRVPCISVMKNFSKERLDYIKKADLDQKVRFLKSSHVPISWKDSPTKPFRFNPKAGKEQGHATFVQIKAKFLPQRNSFTFVEQLAPPLEDAPKFLKASKDDKASLQKSKKSR
;
A
#
# COMPACT_ATOMS: atom_id res chain seq x y z
N VAL A 1 1.62 11.76 5.27
CA VAL A 1 1.11 12.63 4.18
C VAL A 1 0.50 13.86 4.79
N THR A 2 0.59 15.00 4.13
CA THR A 2 0.03 16.26 4.64
C THR A 2 -0.90 16.83 3.58
N GLY A 3 -2.09 17.23 3.98
CA GLY A 3 -3.13 17.71 3.06
C GLY A 3 -4.38 18.16 3.79
N GLU A 4 -5.34 18.68 3.03
CA GLU A 4 -6.63 19.12 3.55
C GLU A 4 -7.58 17.94 3.63
N VAL A 5 -8.15 17.69 4.81
CA VAL A 5 -9.04 16.57 5.06
C VAL A 5 -10.48 17.04 4.92
N ASN A 6 -11.23 16.37 4.05
CA ASN A 6 -12.63 16.65 3.79
C ASN A 6 -13.48 15.44 4.19
N PHE A 7 -14.62 15.71 4.82
CA PHE A 7 -15.62 14.70 5.15
C PHE A 7 -16.89 15.02 4.37
N ALA A 8 -17.32 14.10 3.53
CA ALA A 8 -18.61 14.19 2.85
C ALA A 8 -19.74 13.69 3.77
N ASP A 9 -20.96 14.15 3.49
CA ASP A 9 -22.15 13.81 4.28
C ASP A 9 -22.51 12.33 4.22
N ASP A 10 -22.08 11.64 3.16
CA ASP A 10 -22.24 10.19 2.97
C ASP A 10 -21.26 9.34 3.80
N GLY A 11 -20.44 9.98 4.63
CA GLY A 11 -19.43 9.34 5.47
C GLY A 11 -18.14 9.00 4.74
N GLN A 12 -17.98 9.38 3.47
CA GLN A 12 -16.69 9.30 2.79
C GLN A 12 -15.74 10.37 3.33
N ALA A 13 -14.46 10.00 3.41
CA ALA A 13 -13.39 10.90 3.79
C ALA A 13 -12.37 10.98 2.65
N THR A 14 -11.91 12.18 2.35
CA THR A 14 -10.86 12.42 1.36
C THR A 14 -9.76 13.28 1.94
N ILE A 15 -8.57 13.18 1.35
CA ILE A 15 -7.47 14.11 1.58
C ILE A 15 -7.05 14.73 0.26
N THR A 16 -7.03 16.06 0.22
CA THR A 16 -6.52 16.84 -0.89
C THR A 16 -5.02 17.05 -0.68
N ILE A 17 -4.21 16.49 -1.59
CA ILE A 17 -2.75 16.62 -1.57
C ILE A 17 -2.31 17.27 -2.89
N GLY A 18 -1.84 18.52 -2.81
CA GLY A 18 -1.62 19.34 -4.00
C GLY A 18 -2.95 19.77 -4.60
N GLN A 19 -3.25 19.34 -5.83
CA GLN A 19 -4.51 19.65 -6.54
C GLN A 19 -5.35 18.38 -6.80
N LYS A 20 -5.13 17.31 -6.03
CA LYS A 20 -5.81 16.03 -6.24
C LYS A 20 -6.37 15.50 -4.94
N ASP A 21 -7.57 14.92 -5.05
CA ASP A 21 -8.27 14.28 -3.95
C ASP A 21 -8.00 12.79 -3.94
N TYR A 22 -7.68 12.29 -2.75
CA TYR A 22 -7.41 10.89 -2.50
C TYR A 22 -8.38 10.35 -1.47
N GLN A 23 -9.00 9.22 -1.80
CA GLN A 23 -9.90 8.52 -0.88
C GLN A 23 -9.15 8.06 0.38
N LEU A 24 -9.69 8.40 1.55
CA LEU A 24 -9.22 7.95 2.87
C LEU A 24 -10.05 6.75 3.32
N GLY A 25 -9.49 5.56 3.15
CA GLY A 25 -10.03 4.34 3.73
C GLY A 25 -9.66 4.23 5.21
N PHE A 26 -10.50 3.55 5.98
CA PHE A 26 -10.21 3.18 7.37
C PHE A 26 -10.65 1.74 7.59
N ALA A 27 -9.97 1.04 8.49
CA ALA A 27 -10.45 -0.27 8.96
C ALA A 27 -11.52 -0.03 10.03
N ASN A 28 -12.49 -0.92 10.16
CA ASN A 28 -13.54 -0.81 11.21
C ASN A 28 -12.92 -0.69 12.62
N SER A 29 -11.82 -1.41 12.87
CA SER A 29 -11.05 -1.32 14.13
C SER A 29 -10.43 0.06 14.39
N ARG A 30 -10.43 0.95 13.39
CA ARG A 30 -9.87 2.30 13.44
C ARG A 30 -10.91 3.39 13.25
N GLN A 31 -12.20 3.07 13.38
CA GLN A 31 -13.28 4.07 13.35
C GLN A 31 -13.06 5.19 14.39
N ARG A 32 -12.51 4.83 15.56
CA ARG A 32 -12.16 5.78 16.60
C ARG A 32 -11.17 6.84 16.11
N VAL A 33 -10.17 6.46 15.33
CA VAL A 33 -9.15 7.40 14.78
C VAL A 33 -9.81 8.42 13.85
N LEU A 34 -10.72 7.97 12.98
CA LEU A 34 -11.46 8.84 12.08
C LEU A 34 -12.34 9.84 12.87
N ASN A 35 -13.08 9.34 13.87
CA ASN A 35 -13.93 10.18 14.70
C ASN A 35 -13.12 11.22 15.49
N THR A 36 -11.96 10.83 16.02
CA THR A 36 -11.06 11.77 16.70
C THR A 36 -10.51 12.81 15.73
N LEU A 37 -10.10 12.42 14.51
CA LEU A 37 -9.65 13.36 13.49
C LEU A 37 -10.76 14.36 13.11
N LYS A 38 -11.99 13.90 12.94
CA LYS A 38 -13.16 14.76 12.66
C LYS A 38 -13.37 15.78 13.78
N LYS A 39 -13.36 15.32 15.04
CA LYS A 39 -13.48 16.20 16.22
C LYS A 39 -12.36 17.22 16.29
N GLU A 40 -11.13 16.82 15.99
CA GLU A 40 -9.97 17.72 15.99
C GLU A 40 -10.13 18.86 14.98
N ILE A 41 -10.53 18.53 13.75
CA ILE A 41 -10.73 19.53 12.69
C ILE A 41 -11.87 20.48 13.07
N THR A 42 -12.97 19.96 13.63
CA THR A 42 -14.07 20.79 14.11
C THR A 42 -13.65 21.70 15.27
N ALA A 43 -12.82 21.21 16.20
CA ALA A 43 -12.38 21.98 17.36
C ALA A 43 -11.34 23.06 17.02
N THR A 44 -10.41 22.77 16.09
CA THR A 44 -9.32 23.68 15.72
C THR A 44 -9.66 24.59 14.54
N GLY A 45 -10.65 24.23 13.73
CA GLY A 45 -10.93 24.89 12.46
C GLY A 45 -9.84 24.69 11.40
N GLN A 46 -8.88 23.78 11.63
CA GLN A 46 -7.74 23.54 10.73
C GLN A 46 -7.96 22.26 9.93
N PRO A 47 -8.41 22.32 8.66
CA PRO A 47 -8.61 21.13 7.83
C PRO A 47 -7.29 20.52 7.35
N ARG A 48 -6.21 21.31 7.34
CA ARG A 48 -4.88 20.85 6.93
C ARG A 48 -4.24 20.02 8.05
N GLN A 49 -4.11 18.72 7.81
CA GLN A 49 -3.65 17.76 8.81
C GLN A 49 -2.50 16.89 8.28
N ARG A 50 -1.61 16.48 9.19
CA ARG A 50 -0.54 15.51 8.91
C ARG A 50 -1.01 14.11 9.29
N LEU A 51 -1.27 13.26 8.31
CA LEU A 51 -1.79 11.91 8.50
C LEU A 51 -0.70 10.85 8.34
N VAL A 52 -0.73 9.85 9.22
CA VAL A 52 0.01 8.60 9.08
C VAL A 52 -0.89 7.62 8.34
N VAL A 53 -0.44 7.16 7.17
CA VAL A 53 -1.27 6.36 6.27
C VAL A 53 -0.48 5.23 5.60
N TYR A 54 -1.18 4.18 5.17
CA TYR A 54 -0.66 3.20 4.22
C TYR A 54 -1.21 3.47 2.81
N PRO A 55 -0.38 3.45 1.76
CA PRO A 55 -0.87 3.59 0.40
C PRO A 55 -1.57 2.30 -0.04
N LYS A 56 -2.75 2.46 -0.63
CA LYS A 56 -3.55 1.38 -1.21
C LYS A 56 -3.73 1.65 -2.69
N ILE A 57 -3.10 0.80 -3.50
CA ILE A 57 -3.09 0.93 -4.96
C ILE A 57 -4.00 -0.12 -5.58
N ILE A 58 -4.86 0.31 -6.50
CA ILE A 58 -5.68 -0.56 -7.33
C ILE A 58 -5.13 -0.48 -8.75
N HIS A 59 -4.65 -1.63 -9.25
CA HIS A 59 -4.26 -1.80 -10.64
C HIS A 59 -5.43 -2.41 -11.41
N PHE A 60 -5.71 -1.86 -12.58
CA PHE A 60 -6.76 -2.36 -13.46
C PHE A 60 -6.20 -3.32 -14.51
N PRO A 61 -7.00 -4.28 -15.02
CA PRO A 61 -6.52 -5.27 -15.97
C PRO A 61 -6.04 -4.68 -17.30
N LYS A 62 -6.65 -3.58 -17.76
CA LYS A 62 -6.33 -2.99 -19.05
C LYS A 62 -5.09 -2.09 -18.92
N ARG A 63 -4.16 -2.20 -19.87
CA ARG A 63 -2.86 -1.50 -19.84
C ARG A 63 -2.94 0.02 -20.02
N ASP A 64 -4.05 0.51 -20.56
CA ASP A 64 -4.41 1.91 -20.77
C ASP A 64 -5.05 2.55 -19.53
N GLN A 65 -5.56 1.74 -18.60
CA GLN A 65 -6.14 2.24 -17.35
C GLN A 65 -5.05 2.51 -16.32
N HIS A 66 -4.92 3.77 -15.93
CA HIS A 66 -4.01 4.18 -14.86
C HIS A 66 -4.43 3.58 -13.52
N HIS A 67 -3.43 3.23 -12.69
CA HIS A 67 -3.69 2.76 -11.34
C HIS A 67 -4.30 3.88 -10.49
N GLN A 68 -5.20 3.49 -9.58
CA GLN A 68 -5.77 4.39 -8.59
C GLN A 68 -5.03 4.28 -7.26
N ILE A 69 -4.78 5.42 -6.63
CA ILE A 69 -4.15 5.49 -5.31
C ILE A 69 -5.19 6.02 -4.33
N SER A 70 -5.26 5.34 -3.19
CA SER A 70 -6.02 5.74 -2.01
C SER A 70 -5.13 5.56 -0.80
N PHE A 71 -5.51 6.15 0.34
CA PHE A 71 -4.73 6.04 1.57
C PHE A 71 -5.57 5.40 2.66
N GLN A 72 -4.99 4.45 3.38
CA GLN A 72 -5.60 3.86 4.56
C GLN A 72 -5.11 4.61 5.80
N LEU A 73 -6.01 5.29 6.50
CA LEU A 73 -5.72 6.05 7.71
C LEU A 73 -5.24 5.13 8.83
N VAL A 74 -4.12 5.51 9.45
CA VAL A 74 -3.53 4.81 10.60
C VAL A 74 -3.64 5.65 11.86
N ALA A 75 -3.16 6.88 11.79
CA ALA A 75 -3.17 7.86 12.85
C ALA A 75 -3.05 9.25 12.21
N PHE A 76 -3.13 10.29 13.03
CA PHE A 76 -2.79 11.65 12.64
C PHE A 76 -1.81 12.22 13.66
N ASP A 77 -0.88 13.03 13.18
CA ASP A 77 0.22 13.59 13.93
C ASP A 77 -0.14 15.01 14.37
N LYS A 78 -0.08 15.28 15.68
CA LYS A 78 -0.38 16.58 16.29
C LYS A 78 0.86 17.47 16.46
N GLY A 79 2.01 17.08 15.92
CA GLY A 79 3.29 17.75 16.17
C GLY A 79 3.98 17.28 17.45
N GLU A 80 3.27 16.53 18.30
CA GLU A 80 3.88 15.69 19.34
C GLU A 80 4.34 14.39 18.69
N CYS A 81 5.61 14.40 18.29
CA CYS A 81 6.40 13.28 17.81
C CYS A 81 5.80 11.91 18.14
N LEU A 82 4.96 11.36 17.25
CA LEU A 82 4.55 9.97 17.34
C LEU A 82 5.83 9.12 17.33
N ASN A 83 6.16 8.52 18.49
CA ASN A 83 7.36 7.70 18.66
C ASN A 83 7.43 6.63 17.56
N GLY A 84 8.56 6.55 16.85
CA GLY A 84 8.83 5.52 15.84
C GLY A 84 9.03 6.02 14.40
N VAL A 85 8.58 5.21 13.43
CA VAL A 85 8.83 5.37 11.97
C VAL A 85 8.41 6.74 11.43
N SER A 86 7.42 7.41 12.03
CA SER A 86 6.94 8.75 11.67
C SER A 86 8.00 9.85 11.86
N GLN A 87 8.94 9.70 12.79
CA GLN A 87 10.04 10.67 12.99
C GLN A 87 11.10 10.58 11.89
N GLN A 88 11.26 9.39 11.28
CA GLN A 88 12.26 9.13 10.25
C GLN A 88 11.80 9.48 8.83
N LEU A 89 10.52 9.83 8.67
CA LEU A 89 9.87 10.11 7.39
C LEU A 89 9.49 11.60 7.31
N LYS A 90 9.96 12.28 6.25
CA LYS A 90 9.48 13.61 5.90
C LYS A 90 8.10 13.53 5.27
N ASP A 91 7.53 14.68 4.99
CA ASP A 91 6.23 14.77 4.36
C ASP A 91 6.20 14.05 3.01
N ASN A 92 5.17 13.23 2.86
CA ASN A 92 4.94 12.35 1.71
C ASN A 92 6.02 11.30 1.48
N GLU A 93 6.89 11.04 2.46
CA GLU A 93 7.81 9.91 2.45
C GLU A 93 7.17 8.68 3.08
N PHE A 94 7.53 7.52 2.53
CA PHE A 94 7.01 6.22 2.91
C PHE A 94 8.15 5.23 3.00
N GLN A 95 8.14 4.44 4.06
CA GLN A 95 9.00 3.26 4.15
C GLN A 95 8.31 2.08 3.46
N LEU A 96 8.95 1.54 2.43
CA LEU A 96 8.45 0.42 1.65
C LEU A 96 9.40 -0.76 1.78
N ARG A 97 8.83 -1.93 2.12
CA ARG A 97 9.56 -3.19 2.25
C ARG A 97 8.82 -4.26 1.48
N GLY A 98 9.46 -4.86 0.49
CA GLY A 98 8.75 -5.78 -0.39
C GLY A 98 9.59 -6.26 -1.56
N LEU A 99 8.94 -7.01 -2.45
CA LEU A 99 9.58 -7.63 -3.61
C LEU A 99 9.65 -6.65 -4.79
N TRP A 100 10.84 -6.44 -5.33
CA TRP A 100 11.07 -5.57 -6.49
C TRP A 100 10.81 -6.29 -7.82
N GLN A 101 9.69 -5.96 -8.48
CA GLN A 101 9.25 -6.70 -9.68
C GLN A 101 8.34 -5.91 -10.62
N PHE A 102 8.24 -6.37 -11.86
CA PHE A 102 7.17 -6.00 -12.77
C PHE A 102 5.92 -6.85 -12.53
N ILE A 103 4.76 -6.20 -12.55
CA ILE A 103 3.46 -6.89 -12.59
C ILE A 103 2.85 -6.77 -14.00
N PRO A 104 2.05 -7.73 -14.47
CA PRO A 104 1.56 -7.75 -15.85
C PRO A 104 0.72 -6.53 -16.27
N VAL A 105 0.10 -5.86 -15.30
CA VAL A 105 -0.87 -4.77 -15.49
C VAL A 105 -0.27 -3.37 -15.29
N CYS A 106 1.00 -3.24 -14.90
CA CYS A 106 1.65 -1.95 -14.69
C CYS A 106 2.93 -1.85 -15.52
N ARG A 107 3.10 -0.74 -16.23
CA ARG A 107 4.30 -0.46 -17.05
C ARG A 107 5.51 -0.05 -16.21
N VAL A 108 5.27 0.43 -14.99
CA VAL A 108 6.29 0.87 -14.04
C VAL A 108 6.61 -0.29 -13.11
N PRO A 109 7.90 -0.53 -12.77
CA PRO A 109 8.24 -1.53 -11.77
C PRO A 109 7.62 -1.17 -10.42
N CYS A 110 7.26 -2.20 -9.67
CA CYS A 110 6.52 -2.08 -8.42
C CYS A 110 7.29 -2.74 -7.28
N ILE A 111 7.16 -2.16 -6.08
CA ILE A 111 7.42 -2.90 -4.84
C ILE A 111 6.13 -3.55 -4.41
N SER A 112 6.12 -4.88 -4.41
CA SER A 112 5.01 -5.67 -3.86
C SER A 112 5.19 -5.78 -2.36
N VAL A 113 4.32 -5.12 -1.60
CA VAL A 113 4.28 -5.16 -0.14
C VAL A 113 3.27 -6.22 0.29
N MET A 114 3.72 -7.23 1.04
CA MET A 114 2.91 -8.32 1.56
C MET A 114 2.57 -8.11 3.05
N LYS A 115 1.65 -8.93 3.58
CA LYS A 115 1.36 -8.94 5.02
C LYS A 115 2.47 -9.69 5.75
N ASN A 116 3.08 -9.06 6.76
CA ASN A 116 4.05 -9.73 7.62
C ASN A 116 3.41 -10.96 8.28
N PHE A 117 4.22 -12.01 8.43
CA PHE A 117 3.83 -13.19 9.18
C PHE A 117 3.69 -12.87 10.68
N SER A 118 2.56 -13.27 11.27
CA SER A 118 2.39 -13.39 12.71
C SER A 118 1.43 -14.54 13.01
N LYS A 119 1.55 -15.16 14.19
CA LYS A 119 0.67 -16.27 14.61
C LYS A 119 -0.79 -15.83 14.61
N GLU A 120 -1.07 -14.66 15.18
CA GLU A 120 -2.42 -14.05 15.21
C GLU A 120 -3.03 -13.90 13.81
N ARG A 121 -2.26 -13.41 12.84
CA ARG A 121 -2.74 -13.23 11.45
C ARG A 121 -2.99 -14.57 10.78
N LEU A 122 -2.12 -15.55 11.03
CA LEU A 122 -2.29 -16.90 10.52
C LEU A 122 -3.59 -17.52 11.06
N ASP A 123 -3.86 -17.36 12.35
CA ASP A 123 -5.07 -17.88 12.98
C ASP A 123 -6.34 -17.17 12.50
N TYR A 124 -6.28 -15.85 12.28
CA TYR A 124 -7.35 -15.11 11.62
C TYR A 124 -7.65 -15.66 10.22
N ILE A 125 -6.62 -15.88 9.41
CA ILE A 125 -6.77 -16.40 8.04
C ILE A 125 -7.36 -17.82 8.02
N LYS A 126 -7.04 -18.65 9.00
CA LYS A 126 -7.62 -20.00 9.13
C LYS A 126 -9.12 -19.99 9.42
N LYS A 127 -9.61 -18.95 10.12
CA LYS A 127 -11.02 -18.78 10.49
C LYS A 127 -11.84 -17.99 9.47
N ALA A 128 -11.19 -17.16 8.66
CA ALA A 128 -11.84 -16.31 7.68
C ALA A 128 -12.38 -17.11 6.49
N ASP A 129 -13.51 -16.66 5.93
CA ASP A 129 -14.02 -17.18 4.67
C ASP A 129 -13.08 -16.82 3.49
N LEU A 130 -13.30 -17.48 2.36
CA LEU A 130 -12.41 -17.38 1.20
C LEU A 130 -12.29 -15.94 0.67
N ASP A 131 -13.37 -15.16 0.62
CA ASP A 131 -13.32 -13.77 0.11
C ASP A 131 -12.55 -12.87 1.08
N GLN A 132 -12.84 -12.95 2.38
CA GLN A 132 -12.10 -12.21 3.41
C GLN A 132 -10.61 -12.58 3.41
N LYS A 133 -10.28 -13.87 3.33
CA LYS A 133 -8.90 -14.36 3.27
C LYS A 133 -8.14 -13.76 2.08
N VAL A 134 -8.70 -13.85 0.87
CA VAL A 134 -8.05 -13.34 -0.35
C VAL A 134 -7.92 -11.81 -0.30
N ARG A 135 -8.93 -11.09 0.19
CA ARG A 135 -8.91 -9.63 0.34
C ARG A 135 -7.87 -9.19 1.36
N PHE A 136 -7.78 -9.87 2.50
CA PHE A 136 -6.83 -9.57 3.56
C PHE A 136 -5.38 -9.81 3.11
N LEU A 137 -5.15 -10.89 2.37
CA LEU A 137 -3.84 -11.29 1.83
C LEU A 137 -3.45 -10.59 0.53
N LYS A 138 -4.27 -9.66 0.04
CA LYS A 138 -3.97 -8.91 -1.18
C LYS A 138 -2.72 -8.06 -0.96
N SER A 139 -1.69 -8.30 -1.77
CA SER A 139 -0.47 -7.49 -1.79
C SER A 139 -0.76 -6.10 -2.33
N SER A 140 -0.11 -5.09 -1.77
CA SER A 140 -0.12 -3.73 -2.33
C SER A 140 1.06 -3.62 -3.29
N HIS A 141 0.80 -3.32 -4.56
CA HIS A 141 1.83 -3.14 -5.56
C HIS A 141 2.05 -1.65 -5.75
N VAL A 142 3.10 -1.10 -5.13
CA VAL A 142 3.40 0.33 -5.16
C VAL A 142 4.27 0.62 -6.38
N PRO A 143 3.80 1.43 -7.37
CA PRO A 143 4.59 1.76 -8.55
C PRO A 143 5.67 2.79 -8.18
N ILE A 144 6.93 2.49 -8.50
CA ILE A 144 8.08 3.30 -8.09
C ILE A 144 9.00 3.56 -9.27
N SER A 145 9.40 4.81 -9.44
CA SER A 145 10.52 5.19 -10.30
C SER A 145 11.81 5.08 -9.49
N TRP A 146 12.63 4.09 -9.82
CA TRP A 146 13.95 3.86 -9.25
C TRP A 146 14.92 3.52 -10.38
N LYS A 147 15.62 4.53 -10.90
CA LYS A 147 16.51 4.38 -12.06
C LYS A 147 17.79 3.62 -11.70
N ASP A 148 18.43 4.02 -10.60
CA ASP A 148 19.74 3.51 -10.18
C ASP A 148 19.60 2.41 -9.11
N SER A 149 18.69 1.47 -9.34
CA SER A 149 18.49 0.34 -8.43
C SER A 149 19.69 -0.62 -8.50
N PRO A 150 20.20 -1.10 -7.35
CA PRO A 150 21.33 -2.06 -7.34
C PRO A 150 20.95 -3.40 -8.00
N THR A 151 19.66 -3.75 -8.02
CA THR A 151 19.16 -4.94 -8.71
C THR A 151 18.08 -4.56 -9.72
N LYS A 152 18.02 -5.30 -10.84
CA LYS A 152 16.96 -5.11 -11.83
C LYS A 152 15.63 -5.61 -11.28
N PRO A 153 14.51 -4.91 -11.54
CA PRO A 153 13.18 -5.41 -11.17
C PRO A 153 12.91 -6.75 -11.86
N PHE A 154 12.55 -7.75 -11.07
CA PHE A 154 12.26 -9.09 -11.59
C PHE A 154 11.05 -9.06 -12.52
N ARG A 155 11.14 -9.74 -13.67
CA ARG A 155 10.05 -9.86 -14.62
C ARG A 155 9.74 -11.33 -14.85
N PHE A 156 8.60 -11.77 -14.32
CA PHE A 156 8.13 -13.14 -14.52
C PHE A 156 7.83 -13.39 -16.01
N ASN A 157 8.46 -14.43 -16.56
CA ASN A 157 8.22 -14.95 -17.90
C ASN A 157 7.52 -16.31 -17.81
N PRO A 158 6.22 -16.41 -18.17
CA PRO A 158 5.48 -17.67 -18.16
C PRO A 158 6.04 -18.75 -19.09
N LYS A 159 6.81 -18.34 -20.12
CA LYS A 159 7.42 -19.25 -21.10
C LYS A 159 8.82 -19.72 -20.69
N ALA A 160 9.44 -19.07 -19.72
CA ALA A 160 10.76 -19.46 -19.23
C ALA A 160 10.64 -20.67 -18.29
N GLY A 161 11.69 -21.50 -18.26
CA GLY A 161 11.79 -22.63 -17.34
C GLY A 161 11.84 -22.22 -15.86
N LYS A 162 12.01 -23.22 -14.99
CA LYS A 162 12.05 -23.02 -13.52
C LYS A 162 13.25 -22.19 -13.04
N GLU A 163 14.26 -21.98 -13.88
CA GLU A 163 15.53 -21.30 -13.54
C GLU A 163 15.51 -19.78 -13.73
N GLN A 164 14.37 -19.16 -14.04
CA GLN A 164 14.30 -17.72 -14.34
C GLN A 164 14.60 -16.77 -13.16
N GLY A 165 14.95 -17.30 -11.98
CA GLY A 165 15.22 -16.54 -10.76
C GLY A 165 13.95 -16.09 -10.02
N HIS A 166 14.12 -15.21 -9.05
CA HIS A 166 13.05 -14.68 -8.22
C HIS A 166 13.24 -13.18 -7.93
N ALA A 167 12.19 -12.54 -7.41
CA ALA A 167 12.24 -11.13 -7.06
C ALA A 167 13.05 -10.89 -5.79
N THR A 168 14.00 -9.96 -5.85
CA THR A 168 14.77 -9.51 -4.70
C THR A 168 13.88 -8.74 -3.72
N PHE A 169 14.08 -8.94 -2.43
CA PHE A 169 13.46 -8.15 -1.39
C PHE A 169 14.25 -6.86 -1.12
N VAL A 170 13.58 -5.72 -1.17
CA VAL A 170 14.19 -4.40 -0.99
C VAL A 170 13.52 -3.65 0.14
N GLN A 171 14.30 -2.77 0.79
CA GLN A 171 13.83 -1.89 1.86
C GLN A 171 14.26 -0.47 1.51
N ILE A 172 13.30 0.38 1.16
CA ILE A 172 13.58 1.73 0.68
C ILE A 172 12.67 2.75 1.36
N LYS A 173 13.09 3.99 1.30
CA LYS A 173 12.22 5.15 1.45
C LYS A 173 11.85 5.66 0.07
N ALA A 174 10.57 5.94 -0.12
CA ALA A 174 10.04 6.49 -1.36
C ALA A 174 9.18 7.71 -1.07
N LYS A 175 9.26 8.73 -1.93
CA LYS A 175 8.45 9.93 -1.85
C LYS A 175 7.28 9.83 -2.81
N PHE A 176 6.08 10.08 -2.32
CA PHE A 176 4.89 10.19 -3.14
C PHE A 176 4.86 11.53 -3.88
N LEU A 177 4.58 11.48 -5.18
CA LEU A 177 4.47 12.63 -6.07
C LEU A 177 3.02 12.75 -6.57
N PRO A 178 2.19 13.61 -5.95
CA PRO A 178 0.79 13.76 -6.34
C PRO A 178 0.59 14.13 -7.81
N GLN A 179 1.48 14.97 -8.38
CA GLN A 179 1.37 15.40 -9.78
C GLN A 179 1.41 14.20 -10.74
N ARG A 180 2.25 13.21 -10.45
CA ARG A 180 2.45 12.01 -11.28
C ARG A 180 1.67 10.78 -10.80
N ASN A 181 0.98 10.89 -9.66
CA ASN A 181 0.30 9.79 -9.00
C ASN A 181 1.21 8.56 -8.83
N SER A 182 2.47 8.78 -8.48
CA SER A 182 3.51 7.75 -8.43
C SER A 182 4.49 8.01 -7.28
N PHE A 183 5.35 7.03 -7.02
CA PHE A 183 6.39 7.14 -6.01
C PHE A 183 7.76 7.23 -6.69
N THR A 184 8.66 8.00 -6.09
CA THR A 184 10.07 8.09 -6.50
C THR A 184 10.95 7.58 -5.38
N PHE A 185 12.04 6.91 -5.74
CA PHE A 185 13.07 6.50 -4.78
C PHE A 185 13.68 7.73 -4.08
N VAL A 186 14.00 7.60 -2.80
CA VAL A 186 14.70 8.61 -1.99
C VAL A 186 16.00 8.05 -1.44
N GLU A 187 15.91 6.96 -0.67
CA GLU A 187 17.06 6.31 -0.06
C GLU A 187 16.80 4.82 0.09
N GLN A 188 17.89 4.05 0.12
CA GLN A 188 17.86 2.64 0.43
C GLN A 188 18.16 2.46 1.91
N LEU A 189 17.31 1.70 2.61
CA LEU A 189 17.38 1.54 4.07
C LEU A 189 18.23 0.35 4.50
N ALA A 190 18.37 -0.65 3.63
CA ALA A 190 19.17 -1.84 3.84
C ALA A 190 19.59 -2.45 2.49
N PRO A 191 20.67 -3.25 2.43
CA PRO A 191 21.03 -4.03 1.26
C PRO A 191 19.84 -4.89 0.77
N PRO A 192 19.71 -5.12 -0.56
CA PRO A 192 18.70 -6.04 -1.08
C PRO A 192 18.96 -7.45 -0.56
N LEU A 193 17.90 -8.16 -0.21
CA LEU A 193 17.97 -9.56 0.22
C LEU A 193 17.47 -10.44 -0.92
N GLU A 194 18.19 -11.54 -1.18
CA GLU A 194 17.75 -12.55 -2.14
C GLU A 194 16.41 -13.14 -1.69
N ASP A 195 16.38 -13.68 -0.47
CA ASP A 195 15.16 -14.20 0.14
C ASP A 195 14.36 -13.14 0.92
N ALA A 196 13.05 -13.14 0.70
CA ALA A 196 12.14 -12.30 1.46
C ALA A 196 11.89 -12.86 2.87
N PRO A 197 11.78 -11.98 3.90
CA PRO A 197 11.34 -12.39 5.23
C PRO A 197 9.97 -13.08 5.20
N LYS A 198 9.64 -13.90 6.20
CA LYS A 198 8.37 -14.62 6.27
C LYS A 198 7.17 -13.67 6.09
N PHE A 199 6.35 -13.96 5.08
CA PHE A 199 5.14 -13.20 4.76
C PHE A 199 3.95 -14.13 4.50
N LEU A 200 2.75 -13.57 4.58
CA LEU A 200 1.50 -14.25 4.27
C LEU A 200 1.01 -13.82 2.89
N LYS A 201 0.59 -14.79 2.08
CA LYS A 201 0.05 -14.59 0.73
C LYS A 201 -1.02 -15.63 0.45
N ALA A 202 -2.08 -15.23 -0.25
CA ALA A 202 -3.12 -16.16 -0.70
C ALA A 202 -2.54 -17.14 -1.73
N SER A 203 -2.92 -18.42 -1.63
CA SER A 203 -2.47 -19.43 -2.58
C SER A 203 -3.04 -19.16 -3.97
N LYS A 204 -2.46 -19.78 -5.01
CA LYS A 204 -3.01 -19.69 -6.37
C LYS A 204 -4.41 -20.30 -6.42
N ASP A 205 -4.62 -21.40 -5.69
CA ASP A 205 -5.88 -22.13 -5.63
C ASP A 205 -6.97 -21.32 -4.94
N ASP A 206 -6.65 -20.64 -3.82
CA ASP A 206 -7.59 -19.75 -3.12
C ASP A 206 -8.14 -18.68 -4.08
N LYS A 207 -7.27 -18.09 -4.90
CA LYS A 207 -7.63 -17.05 -5.87
C LYS A 207 -8.45 -17.61 -7.02
N ALA A 208 -8.11 -18.80 -7.53
CA ALA A 208 -8.84 -19.45 -8.60
C ALA A 208 -10.26 -19.84 -8.16
N SER A 209 -10.40 -20.42 -6.97
CA SER A 209 -11.69 -20.79 -6.38
C SER A 209 -12.61 -19.59 -6.19
N LEU A 210 -12.07 -18.45 -5.73
CA LEU A 210 -12.83 -17.20 -5.60
C LEU A 210 -13.27 -16.63 -6.97
N GLN A 211 -12.44 -16.76 -8.00
CA GLN A 211 -12.83 -16.33 -9.35
C GLN A 211 -13.95 -17.20 -9.92
N LYS A 212 -13.93 -18.51 -9.65
CA LYS A 212 -15.00 -19.42 -10.07
C LYS A 212 -16.31 -19.09 -9.37
N SER A 213 -16.29 -18.87 -8.05
CA SER A 213 -17.51 -18.55 -7.29
C SER A 213 -18.14 -17.20 -7.65
N LYS A 214 -17.35 -16.24 -8.14
CA LYS A 214 -17.85 -14.94 -8.65
C LYS A 214 -18.39 -15.01 -10.06
N LYS A 215 -18.04 -16.03 -10.85
CA LYS A 215 -18.59 -16.26 -12.20
C LYS A 215 -19.85 -17.11 -12.20
N SER A 216 -20.11 -17.84 -11.11
CA SER A 216 -21.31 -18.67 -10.92
C SER A 216 -22.45 -17.94 -10.20
N ARG A 217 -22.25 -16.67 -9.85
CA ARG A 217 -23.28 -15.75 -9.35
C ARG A 217 -23.60 -14.74 -10.44
#